data_AF-A0A966PS78-F1
#
_entry.id   AF-A0A966PS78-F1
#
_cell.length_a   1.000
_cell.length_b   1.000
_cell.length_c   1.000
_cell.angle_alpha   90.00
_cell.angle_beta   90.00
_cell.angle_gamma   90.00
#
_symmetry.space_group_name_H-M   'P 1'
#
loop_
_entity.id
_entity.type
_entity.pdbx_description
1 polymer ?
#
loop_
_entity_poly.entity_id
_entity_poly.type
_entity_poly.pdbx_seq_one_letter_code
_entity_poly.pdbx_strand_id
1 'polypeptide(L)' 'MLRALADCNNFYASCERALDPSLIGVPIVVLSNNDGCVV' A
#
# COMPACT_ATOMS: atom_id res chain seq x y z
N MET A 1 -9.06 -22.69 -20.95
CA MET A 1 -9.61 -22.04 -19.74
C MET A 1 -8.81 -20.76 -19.51
N LEU A 2 -9.45 -19.58 -19.44
CA LEU A 2 -8.74 -18.31 -19.21
C LEU A 2 -8.63 -18.03 -17.71
N ARG A 3 -7.44 -17.66 -17.23
CA ARG A 3 -7.21 -17.18 -15.86
C ARG A 3 -6.44 -15.87 -15.95
N ALA A 4 -6.75 -14.94 -15.07
CA ALA A 4 -6.03 -13.67 -14.93
C ALA A 4 -5.56 -13.51 -13.48
N LEU A 5 -4.35 -12.96 -13.33
CA LEU A 5 -3.80 -12.55 -12.05
C LEU A 5 -3.85 -11.03 -11.99
N ALA A 6 -4.37 -10.49 -10.88
CA ALA A 6 -4.34 -9.07 -10.58
C ALA A 6 -3.51 -8.86 -9.32
N ASP A 7 -2.60 -7.90 -9.37
CA ASP A 7 -1.72 -7.51 -8.27
C ASP A 7 -1.67 -5.99 -8.18
N CYS A 8 -1.51 -5.46 -6.97
CA CYS A 8 -1.50 -4.02 -6.72
C CYS A 8 -0.10 -3.55 -6.31
N ASN A 9 0.36 -2.48 -6.94
CA ASN A 9 1.64 -1.87 -6.59
C ASN A 9 1.59 -1.26 -5.17
N ASN A 10 2.32 -1.86 -4.22
CA ASN A 10 2.40 -1.40 -2.82
C ASN A 10 1.02 -1.15 -2.20
N PHE A 11 0.14 -2.16 -2.20
CA PHE A 11 -1.29 -2.01 -1.95
C PHE A 11 -1.65 -1.08 -0.78
N TYR A 12 -1.10 -1.33 0.42
CA TYR A 12 -1.39 -0.50 1.60
C TYR A 12 -0.94 0.95 1.41
N ALA A 13 0.30 1.19 0.98
CA ALA A 13 0.81 2.54 0.72
C ALA A 13 0.02 3.27 -0.40
N SER A 14 -0.48 2.54 -1.40
CA SER A 14 -1.31 3.10 -2.46
C SER A 14 -2.71 3.45 -1.98
N CYS A 15 -3.30 2.64 -1.09
CA CYS A 15 -4.57 2.96 -0.44
C CYS A 15 -4.46 4.22 0.44
N GLU A 16 -3.39 4.35 1.23
CA GLU A 16 -3.15 5.54 2.05
C GLU A 16 -3.07 6.81 1.19
N ARG A 17 -2.36 6.77 0.05
CA ARG A 17 -2.30 7.91 -0.89
C ARG A 17 -3.63 8.22 -1.57
N ALA A 18 -4.46 7.22 -1.81
CA ALA A 18 -5.78 7.41 -2.41
C ALA A 18 -6.75 8.09 -1.42
N LEU A 19 -6.60 7.82 -0.12
CA LEU A 19 -7.39 8.43 0.95
C LEU A 19 -6.82 9.79 1.39
N ASP A 20 -5.50 9.94 1.40
CA ASP A 20 -4.77 11.17 1.69
C ASP A 20 -3.76 11.51 0.58
N PRO A 21 -4.17 12.35 -0.40
CA PRO A 21 -3.31 12.77 -1.50
C PRO A 21 -2.06 13.55 -1.08
N SER A 22 -1.97 14.06 0.15
CA SER A 22 -0.77 14.76 0.64
C SER A 22 0.44 13.84 0.76
N LEU A 23 0.23 12.52 0.81
CA LEU A 23 1.27 11.49 0.87
C LEU A 23 1.87 11.15 -0.51
N ILE A 24 1.40 11.77 -1.60
CA ILE A 24 1.96 11.57 -2.94
C ILE A 24 3.36 12.21 -3.02
N GLY A 25 4.35 11.43 -3.46
CA GLY A 25 5.75 11.86 -3.51
C GLY A 25 6.46 11.83 -2.15
N VAL A 26 5.74 11.51 -1.07
CA VAL A 26 6.30 11.37 0.27
C VAL A 26 6.70 9.90 0.51
N PRO A 27 7.92 9.64 1.03
CA PRO A 27 8.30 8.31 1.50
C PRO A 27 7.45 7.92 2.71
N ILE A 28 6.75 6.79 2.61
CA ILE A 28 5.90 6.25 3.69
C ILE A 28 6.14 4.76 3.87
N VAL A 29 5.89 4.25 5.07
CA VAL A 29 5.82 2.83 5.41
C VAL A 29 4.50 2.57 6.13
N VAL A 30 3.93 1.38 5.97
CA VAL A 30 2.76 0.95 6.73
C VAL A 30 3.22 -0.05 7.79
N LEU A 31 2.81 0.15 9.04
CA LEU A 31 3.19 -0.74 10.15
C LEU A 31 2.06 -1.73 10.44
N SER A 32 2.41 -2.99 10.63
CA SER A 32 1.46 -3.99 11.14
C SER A 32 1.26 -3.80 12.62
N ASN A 33 0.07 -3.38 13.06
CA ASN A 33 -0.40 -3.46 14.45
C ASN A 33 0.61 -3.03 15.55
N ASN A 34 1.53 -2.12 15.23
CA ASN A 34 2.66 -1.72 16.08
C ASN A 34 3.55 -2.89 16.56
N ASP A 35 3.61 -4.01 15.83
CA ASP A 35 4.45 -5.18 16.13
C ASP A 35 5.90 -5.04 15.65
N GLY A 36 6.23 -3.90 15.04
CA GLY A 36 7.56 -3.60 14.48
C GLY A 36 7.75 -4.11 13.05
N CYS A 37 6.74 -4.73 12.44
CA CYS A 37 6.78 -5.19 11.05
C CYS A 37 6.28 -4.10 10.08
N VAL A 38 7.00 -3.93 8.98
CA VAL A 38 6.60 -3.06 7.85
C VAL A 38 5.88 -3.92 6.82
N VAL A 39 4.69 -3.49 6.40
CA VAL A 39 3.81 -4.16 5.43
C VAL A 39 3.47 -3.28 4.23
#